data_AF-A0A060CAJ7-F1
#
_entry.id   AF-A0A060CAJ7-F1
#
_cell.length_a   1.000
_cell.length_b   1.000
_cell.length_c   1.000
_cell.angle_alpha   90.00
_cell.angle_beta   90.00
_cell.angle_gamma   90.00
#
_symmetry.space_group_name_H-M   'P 1'
#
loop_
_entity.id
_entity.type
_entity.pdbx_description
1 polymer ?
#
loop_
_entity_poly.entity_id
_entity_poly.type
_entity_poly.pdbx_seq_one_letter_code
_entity_poly.pdbx_strand_id
1 'polypeptide(L)' 'MERFDLKDQKMLSVVVPVYNEQLNIEKFYEEATRAIQSINMNYEIIFVDDGSRDS' A
#
# COMPACT_ATOMS: atom_id res chain seq x y z
N MET A 1 34.94 -4.43 -11.58
CA MET A 1 33.81 -5.05 -12.30
C MET A 1 32.63 -4.99 -11.35
N GLU A 2 31.92 -3.86 -11.33
CA GLU A 2 30.75 -3.72 -10.49
C GLU A 2 29.61 -4.50 -11.14
N ARG A 3 29.13 -5.54 -10.44
CA ARG A 3 27.89 -6.20 -10.82
C ARG A 3 26.77 -5.26 -10.43
N PHE A 4 26.19 -4.57 -11.41
CA PHE A 4 24.88 -3.99 -11.26
C PHE A 4 23.90 -5.16 -11.09
N ASP A 5 23.57 -5.48 -9.83
CA ASP A 5 22.47 -6.37 -9.51
C ASP A 5 21.21 -5.63 -9.96
N LEU A 6 20.84 -5.81 -11.24
CA LEU A 6 19.52 -5.46 -11.78
C LEU A 6 18.49 -6.42 -11.17
N LYS A 7 18.44 -6.50 -9.85
CA LYS A 7 17.21 -6.93 -9.20
C LYS A 7 16.24 -5.82 -9.48
N ASP A 8 15.36 -6.04 -10.45
CA ASP A 8 14.10 -5.32 -10.54
C ASP A 8 13.54 -5.26 -9.11
N GLN A 9 13.72 -4.12 -8.45
CA GLN A 9 13.20 -3.85 -7.13
C GLN A 9 11.69 -3.76 -7.35
N LYS A 10 11.05 -4.92 -7.34
CA LYS A 10 9.62 -5.04 -7.59
C LYS A 10 8.91 -4.11 -6.61
N MET A 11 8.15 -3.17 -7.15
CA MET A 11 7.36 -2.22 -6.37
C MET A 11 5.94 -2.76 -6.24
N LEU A 12 5.40 -2.71 -5.02
CA LEU A 12 4.03 -3.10 -4.72
C LEU A 12 3.15 -1.86 -4.56
N SER A 13 2.20 -1.67 -5.46
CA SER A 13 1.18 -0.63 -5.33
C SER A 13 -0.11 -1.23 -4.75
N VAL A 14 -0.54 -0.73 -3.59
CA VAL A 14 -1.79 -1.13 -2.94
C VAL A 14 -2.80 0.00 -3.11
N VAL A 15 -3.86 -0.25 -3.89
CA VAL A 15 -4.93 0.73 -4.16
C VAL A 15 -6.17 0.36 -3.35
N VAL A 16 -6.64 1.29 -2.52
CA VAL A 16 -7.71 1.06 -1.56
C VAL A 16 -8.82 2.09 -1.76
N PRO A 17 -10.03 1.68 -2.18
CA PRO A 17 -11.19 2.56 -2.13
C PRO A 17 -11.55 2.81 -0.66
N VAL A 18 -11.71 4.07 -0.28
CA VAL A 18 -12.05 4.46 1.09
C VAL A 18 -13.37 5.20 1.16
N TYR A 19 -14.26 4.71 2.01
CA TYR A 19 -15.49 5.38 2.41
C TYR A 19 -15.35 5.90 3.84
N ASN A 20 -15.16 7.21 3.95
CA ASN A 20 -15.42 8.12 5.07
C ASN A 20 -15.30 7.72 6.56
N GLU A 21 -14.47 6.75 6.92
CA GLU A 21 -14.13 6.46 8.33
C GLU A 21 -12.63 6.64 8.60
N GLN A 22 -12.25 7.77 9.19
CA GLN A 22 -10.86 8.15 9.48
C GLN A 22 -10.10 7.08 10.30
N LEU A 23 -10.80 6.40 11.22
CA LEU A 23 -10.24 5.32 12.05
C LEU A 23 -9.94 4.04 11.24
N ASN A 24 -10.70 3.75 10.19
CA ASN A 24 -10.45 2.56 9.37
C ASN A 24 -9.21 2.72 8.49
N ILE A 25 -8.94 3.95 8.03
CA ILE A 25 -7.75 4.26 7.22
C ILE A 25 -6.47 4.04 8.04
N GLU A 26 -6.43 4.55 9.28
CA GLU A 26 -5.27 4.40 10.16
C GLU A 26 -5.00 2.92 10.47
N LYS A 27 -6.04 2.17 10.86
CA LYS A 27 -5.90 0.73 11.16
C LYS A 27 -5.49 -0.09 9.93
N PHE A 28 -6.03 0.23 8.75
CA PHE A 28 -5.62 -0.41 7.51
C PHE A 28 -4.15 -0.13 7.21
N TYR A 29 -3.72 1.12 7.32
CA TYR A 29 -2.34 1.52 7.06
C TYR A 29 -1.35 0.79 7.97
N GLU A 30 -1.64 0.70 9.27
CA GLU A 30 -0.80 0.00 10.24
C GLU A 30 -0.64 -1.49 9.90
N GLU A 31 -1.75 -2.18 9.63
CA GLU A 31 -1.73 -3.62 9.36
C GLU A 31 -1.16 -3.94 7.97
N ALA A 32 -1.46 -3.13 6.95
CA ALA A 32 -0.87 -3.27 5.62
C ALA A 32 0.65 -3.04 5.66
N THR A 33 1.11 -2.01 6.38
CA THR A 33 2.54 -1.74 6.56
C THR A 33 3.23 -2.90 7.27
N ARG A 34 2.64 -3.42 8.36
CA ARG A 34 3.17 -4.59 9.09
C ARG A 34 3.29 -5.81 8.17
N ALA A 35 2.28 -6.06 7.34
CA ALA A 35 2.30 -7.18 6.40
C ALA A 35 3.37 -7.02 5.31
N ILE A 36 3.46 -5.84 4.68
CA ILE A 36 4.37 -5.59 3.55
C ILE A 36 5.84 -5.56 4.00
N GLN A 37 6.12 -5.09 5.22
CA GLN A 37 7.48 -5.12 5.79
C GLN A 37 8.10 -6.53 5.77
N SER A 38 7.29 -7.59 5.83
CA SER A 38 7.79 -8.98 5.77
C SER A 38 8.27 -9.43 4.38
N ILE A 39 7.93 -8.69 3.33
CA ILE A 39 8.12 -9.07 1.92
C ILE A 39 9.39 -8.43 1.32
N ASN A 40 10.01 -7.47 2.03
CA ASN A 40 11.23 -6.75 1.60
C ASN A 40 11.09 -6.14 0.19
N MET A 41 9.95 -5.48 -0.06
CA MET A 41 9.64 -4.78 -1.31
C MET A 41 9.38 -3.30 -1.02
N ASN A 42 9.78 -2.44 -1.97
CA ASN A 42 9.31 -1.06 -1.96
C ASN A 42 7.80 -1.06 -2.23
N TYR A 43 7.05 -0.19 -1.55
CA TYR A 43 5.61 -0.15 -1.71
C TYR A 43 5.04 1.26 -1.59
N GLU A 44 3.85 1.43 -2.14
CA GLU A 44 3.00 2.60 -1.94
C GLU A 44 1.58 2.14 -1.59
N ILE A 45 0.88 2.94 -0.79
CA ILE A 45 -0.54 2.75 -0.47
C ILE A 45 -1.27 3.99 -0.96
N ILE A 46 -2.22 3.79 -1.87
CA ILE A 46 -3.01 4.86 -2.49
C ILE A 46 -4.45 4.70 -2.02
N PHE A 47 -4.90 5.65 -1.19
CA PHE A 47 -6.29 5.76 -0.79
C PHE A 47 -7.06 6.57 -1.83
N VAL A 48 -8.11 5.97 -2.40
CA VAL A 48 -8.97 6.59 -3.40
C VAL A 48 -10.32 6.86 -2.74
N ASP A 49 -10.69 8.13 -2.64
CA ASP A 49 -12.07 8.52 -2.35
C ASP A 49 -12.92 8.05 -3.54
N ASP A 50 -13.66 6.97 -3.35
CA ASP A 50 -14.43 6.35 -4.42
C ASP A 50 -15.78 7.03 -4.61
N GLY A 51 -16.09 8.07 -3.81
CA GLY A 51 -17.34 8.84 -3.86
C GLY A 51 -18.59 7.97 -3.70
N SER A 52 -18.43 6.71 -3.29
CA SER A 52 -19.54 5.80 -3.06
C SER A 52 -20.36 6.37 -1.91
N ARG A 53 -21.66 6.48 -2.12
CA ARG A 53 -22.61 6.67 -1.02
C ARG A 53 -23.24 5.31 -0.86
N ASP A 54 -23.04 4.67 0.29
CA ASP A 54 -23.82 3.50 0.64
C ASP A 54 -25.30 3.87 0.47
N SER A 55 -25.95 3.23 -0.51
CA SER A 55 -27.36 3.41 -0.84
C SER A 55 -28.23 2.46 -0.03
#